data_AF-A0A227JEI8-F1
#
_entry.id   AF-A0A227JEI8-F1
#
_cell.length_a   1.000
_cell.length_b   1.000
_cell.length_c   1.000
_cell.angle_alpha   90.00
_cell.angle_beta   90.00
_cell.angle_gamma   90.00
#
_symmetry.space_group_name_H-M   'P 1'
#
loop_
_entity.id
_entity.type
_entity.pdbx_description
1 polymer ?
#
loop_
_entity_poly.entity_id
_entity_poly.type
_entity_poly.pdbx_seq_one_letter_code
_entity_poly.pdbx_strand_id
1 'polypeptide(L)'
;VKGAFTGATTDRKGAATLAHGGTLFLDELCEMELEMQKTLLRFLQTGTYTPLGGTKEMKVDVRIICATNRDPLTEVEEGRFREDLYYRVHVVPIDMPPLRERGSDIVTLAKHFLTTYAKEDKKKFSNIDTEAQHVIKHYEWPGNVRQLQNIIRNIVVLNNDEKVTVAHLPAQLTQKKTQARTVTPVHVESSSPSNNLNGHNAPAMQTPPIEPVQPVQEAPAQQTQPTVGVETPSHSLSPYFNADGSIRPMWQVEREAIQNAIAYCDGNVLNAAVMLELSPSTVYRKKQAWEADEVNLEQS
;
A
#
# COMPACT_ATOMS: atom_id res chain seq x y z
N VAL A 1 27.26 -30.47 17.81
CA VAL A 1 28.72 -30.38 17.61
C VAL A 1 29.20 -29.09 18.22
N LYS A 2 30.11 -29.16 19.20
CA LYS A 2 30.71 -27.97 19.83
C LYS A 2 31.40 -27.09 18.78
N GLY A 3 31.27 -25.77 18.92
CA GLY A 3 32.03 -24.79 18.11
C GLY A 3 31.32 -24.17 16.90
N ALA A 4 30.03 -24.46 16.68
CA ALA A 4 29.27 -23.88 15.55
C ALA A 4 29.03 -22.35 15.63
N PHE A 5 29.34 -21.71 16.77
CA PHE A 5 29.35 -20.26 16.95
C PHE A 5 30.37 -19.91 18.06
N THR A 6 30.91 -18.69 18.03
CA THR A 6 31.92 -18.23 19.00
C THR A 6 31.36 -18.20 20.43
N GLY A 7 31.85 -19.11 21.28
CA GLY A 7 31.43 -19.24 22.69
C GLY A 7 30.38 -20.33 23.00
N ALA A 8 29.91 -21.10 22.01
CA ALA A 8 28.89 -22.13 22.23
C ALA A 8 29.43 -23.38 22.98
N THR A 9 29.29 -23.40 24.31
CA THR A 9 29.67 -24.53 25.19
C THR A 9 28.71 -25.73 25.16
N THR A 10 27.48 -25.54 24.70
CA THR A 10 26.39 -26.54 24.80
C THR A 10 25.72 -26.78 23.45
N ASP A 11 25.49 -28.06 23.11
CA ASP A 11 24.73 -28.45 21.91
C ASP A 11 23.23 -28.15 22.09
N ARG A 12 22.76 -27.06 21.47
CA ARG A 12 21.34 -26.66 21.44
C ARG A 12 20.63 -27.35 20.27
N LYS A 13 19.53 -28.07 20.55
CA LYS A 13 18.66 -28.65 19.50
C LYS A 13 18.03 -27.52 18.67
N GLY A 14 17.98 -27.68 17.35
CA GLY A 14 17.38 -26.72 16.42
C GLY A 14 15.85 -26.76 16.43
N ALA A 15 15.21 -25.67 16.00
CA ALA A 15 13.74 -25.55 15.99
C ALA A 15 13.06 -26.66 15.16
N ALA A 16 13.58 -26.96 13.96
CA ALA A 16 13.11 -28.07 13.13
C ALA A 16 13.20 -29.45 13.83
N THR A 17 14.21 -29.67 14.68
CA THR A 17 14.33 -30.89 15.48
C THR A 17 13.29 -30.98 16.59
N LEU A 18 12.94 -29.84 17.19
CA LEU A 18 11.98 -29.74 18.31
C LEU A 18 10.52 -29.77 17.82
N ALA A 19 10.27 -29.35 16.58
CA ALA A 19 8.96 -29.35 15.95
C ALA A 19 8.55 -30.69 15.30
N HIS A 20 9.45 -31.69 15.26
CA HIS A 20 9.20 -32.95 14.55
C HIS A 20 7.96 -33.70 15.09
N GLY A 21 7.03 -34.04 14.20
CA GLY A 21 5.73 -34.62 14.53
C GLY A 21 4.69 -33.58 14.99
N GLY A 22 5.02 -32.30 14.90
CA GLY A 22 4.19 -31.16 15.31
C GLY A 22 4.20 -30.03 14.29
N THR A 23 4.24 -28.78 14.77
CA THR A 23 4.22 -27.57 13.93
C THR A 23 5.44 -26.70 14.18
N LEU A 24 6.06 -26.22 13.10
CA LEU A 24 7.08 -25.17 13.09
C LEU A 24 6.42 -23.85 12.66
N PHE A 25 6.41 -22.86 13.56
CA PHE A 25 5.98 -21.50 13.25
C PHE A 25 7.20 -20.64 12.86
N LEU A 26 7.09 -19.89 11.77
CA LEU A 26 8.09 -18.97 11.25
C LEU A 26 7.47 -17.57 11.18
N ASP A 27 7.82 -16.70 12.12
CA ASP A 27 7.43 -15.28 12.09
C ASP A 27 8.35 -14.49 11.15
N GLU A 28 7.92 -13.29 10.74
CA GLU A 28 8.73 -12.31 9.99
C GLU A 28 9.40 -12.88 8.72
N LEU A 29 8.74 -13.82 8.01
CA LEU A 29 9.33 -14.64 6.94
C LEU A 29 10.04 -13.83 5.84
N CYS A 30 9.45 -12.73 5.39
CA CYS A 30 10.00 -11.89 4.33
C CYS A 30 11.18 -11.00 4.77
N GLU A 31 11.55 -11.00 6.06
CA GLU A 31 12.74 -10.31 6.57
C GLU A 31 14.00 -11.20 6.54
N MET A 32 13.86 -12.46 6.09
CA MET A 32 14.93 -13.46 6.00
C MET A 32 15.90 -13.20 4.84
N GLU A 33 17.21 -13.33 5.07
CA GLU A 33 18.23 -13.22 4.02
C GLU A 33 18.09 -14.28 2.90
N LEU A 34 18.45 -13.93 1.66
CA LEU A 34 18.26 -14.78 0.46
C LEU A 34 18.90 -16.18 0.54
N GLU A 35 20.04 -16.35 1.19
CA GLU A 35 20.68 -17.67 1.37
C GLU A 35 19.96 -18.53 2.43
N MET A 36 19.36 -17.88 3.44
CA MET A 36 18.47 -18.53 4.40
C MET A 36 17.13 -18.90 3.75
N GLN A 37 16.58 -18.05 2.87
CA GLN A 37 15.39 -18.38 2.06
C GLN A 37 15.63 -19.63 1.18
N LYS A 38 16.78 -19.71 0.50
CA LYS A 38 17.21 -20.89 -0.28
C LYS A 38 17.37 -22.14 0.60
N THR A 39 17.91 -21.99 1.81
CA THR A 39 18.04 -23.08 2.79
C THR A 39 16.67 -23.56 3.28
N LEU A 40 15.74 -22.64 3.54
CA LEU A 40 14.35 -22.92 3.90
C LEU A 40 13.61 -23.61 2.75
N LEU A 41 13.74 -23.14 1.51
CA LEU A 41 13.15 -23.78 0.33
C LEU A 41 13.54 -25.26 0.22
N ARG A 42 14.83 -25.57 0.38
CA ARG A 42 15.33 -26.96 0.39
C ARG A 42 14.65 -27.78 1.49
N PHE A 43 14.58 -27.24 2.71
CA PHE A 43 13.90 -27.87 3.83
C PHE A 43 12.40 -28.11 3.57
N LEU A 44 11.70 -27.14 2.98
CA LEU A 44 10.28 -27.24 2.59
C LEU A 44 10.03 -28.23 1.45
N GLN A 45 11.05 -28.57 0.65
CA GLN A 45 10.98 -29.55 -0.43
C GLN A 45 11.24 -30.98 0.06
N THR A 46 12.28 -31.20 0.86
CA THR A 46 12.76 -32.55 1.24
C THR A 46 12.33 -33.00 2.64
N GLY A 47 11.97 -32.08 3.52
CA GLY A 47 11.88 -32.31 4.97
C GLY A 47 13.25 -32.58 5.62
N THR A 48 14.36 -32.22 4.96
CA THR A 48 15.73 -32.51 5.45
C THR A 48 16.54 -31.25 5.71
N TYR A 49 17.38 -31.31 6.75
CA TYR A 49 18.33 -30.27 7.11
C TYR A 49 19.63 -30.87 7.64
N THR A 50 20.71 -30.10 7.61
CA THR A 50 22.00 -30.46 8.19
C THR A 50 22.23 -29.59 9.43
N PRO A 51 22.48 -30.15 10.63
CA PRO A 51 22.84 -29.35 11.81
C PRO A 51 24.12 -28.55 11.59
N LEU A 52 24.24 -27.35 12.14
CA LEU A 52 25.48 -26.56 12.06
C LEU A 52 26.66 -27.33 12.68
N GLY A 53 27.76 -27.44 11.93
CA GLY A 53 28.93 -28.26 12.28
C GLY A 53 28.72 -29.78 12.17
N GLY A 54 27.52 -30.25 11.80
CA GLY A 54 27.24 -31.65 11.51
C GLY A 54 27.45 -31.99 10.03
N THR A 55 27.89 -33.22 9.76
CA THR A 55 28.02 -33.76 8.39
C THR A 55 26.84 -34.65 7.99
N LYS A 56 26.04 -35.12 8.95
CA LYS A 56 24.89 -36.00 8.71
C LYS A 56 23.61 -35.18 8.54
N GLU A 57 22.96 -35.36 7.40
CA GLU A 57 21.62 -34.84 7.16
C GLU A 57 20.56 -35.57 8.02
N MET A 58 19.59 -34.80 8.50
CA MET A 58 18.48 -35.26 9.33
C MET A 58 17.15 -34.98 8.62
N LYS A 59 16.27 -35.98 8.56
CA LYS A 59 14.88 -35.80 8.10
C LYS A 59 13.96 -35.55 9.29
N VAL A 60 13.03 -34.62 9.13
CA VAL A 60 11.89 -34.39 10.02
C VAL A 60 10.62 -34.21 9.21
N ASP A 61 9.53 -34.74 9.76
CA ASP A 61 8.17 -34.40 9.36
C ASP A 61 7.64 -33.29 10.26
N VAL A 62 7.12 -32.20 9.68
CA VAL A 62 6.64 -30.99 10.37
C VAL A 62 5.53 -30.32 9.55
N ARG A 63 4.48 -29.84 10.22
CA ARG A 63 3.58 -28.83 9.63
C ARG A 63 4.24 -27.45 9.71
N ILE A 64 4.14 -26.66 8.66
CA ILE A 64 4.65 -25.28 8.62
C ILE A 64 3.49 -24.30 8.78
N ILE A 65 3.71 -23.23 9.54
CA ILE A 65 2.92 -21.99 9.49
C ILE A 65 3.91 -20.83 9.39
N CYS A 66 3.66 -19.91 8.47
CA CYS A 66 4.46 -18.70 8.33
C CYS A 66 3.60 -17.46 8.63
N ALA A 67 4.24 -16.40 9.10
CA ALA A 67 3.68 -15.05 9.20
C ALA A 67 4.66 -14.02 8.64
N THR A 68 4.14 -12.85 8.24
CA THR A 68 4.95 -11.68 7.88
C THR A 68 4.12 -10.40 8.02
N ASN A 69 4.84 -9.30 8.18
CA ASN A 69 4.41 -7.90 8.22
C ASN A 69 4.51 -7.19 6.86
N ARG A 70 5.13 -7.81 5.86
CA ARG A 70 5.33 -7.26 4.50
C ARG A 70 4.45 -7.99 3.50
N ASP A 71 4.11 -7.35 2.38
CA ASP A 71 3.51 -8.07 1.25
C ASP A 71 4.57 -8.96 0.57
N PRO A 72 4.38 -10.29 0.51
CA PRO A 72 5.34 -11.18 -0.16
C PRO A 72 5.48 -10.90 -1.65
N LEU A 73 4.45 -10.39 -2.34
CA LEU A 73 4.52 -10.11 -3.78
C LEU A 73 5.43 -8.91 -4.06
N THR A 74 5.24 -7.80 -3.34
CA THR A 74 6.12 -6.62 -3.40
C THR A 74 7.58 -6.97 -3.08
N GLU A 75 7.84 -7.80 -2.06
CA GLU A 75 9.22 -8.24 -1.75
C GLU A 75 9.81 -9.17 -2.85
N VAL A 76 8.99 -9.89 -3.62
CA VAL A 76 9.44 -10.64 -4.82
C VAL A 76 9.72 -9.70 -5.99
N GLU A 77 8.84 -8.73 -6.28
CA GLU A 77 9.05 -7.74 -7.35
C GLU A 77 10.31 -6.89 -7.12
N GLU A 78 10.61 -6.56 -5.86
CA GLU A 78 11.84 -5.87 -5.47
C GLU A 78 13.06 -6.80 -5.27
N GLY A 79 12.94 -8.09 -5.60
CA GLY A 79 14.05 -9.06 -5.58
C GLY A 79 14.61 -9.42 -4.19
N ARG A 80 13.92 -9.01 -3.11
CA ARG A 80 14.30 -9.31 -1.72
C ARG A 80 13.81 -10.69 -1.27
N PHE A 81 12.72 -11.19 -1.87
CA PHE A 81 12.15 -12.50 -1.59
C PHE A 81 12.15 -13.37 -2.84
N ARG A 82 12.40 -14.68 -2.68
CA ARG A 82 12.42 -15.61 -3.81
C ARG A 82 11.01 -16.04 -4.21
N GLU A 83 10.69 -15.91 -5.50
CA GLU A 83 9.45 -16.40 -6.11
C GLU A 83 9.20 -17.91 -5.86
N ASP A 84 10.25 -18.73 -5.94
CA ASP A 84 10.16 -20.18 -5.70
C ASP A 84 9.86 -20.55 -4.24
N LEU A 85 10.24 -19.69 -3.28
CA LEU A 85 9.82 -19.79 -1.89
C LEU A 85 8.39 -19.30 -1.70
N TYR A 86 8.00 -18.19 -2.33
CA TYR A 86 6.63 -17.64 -2.28
C TYR A 86 5.58 -18.70 -2.65
N TYR A 87 5.67 -19.30 -3.83
CA TYR A 87 4.71 -20.33 -4.26
C TYR A 87 4.76 -21.60 -3.39
N ARG A 88 5.85 -21.85 -2.65
CA ARG A 88 5.96 -22.99 -1.72
C ARG A 88 5.30 -22.73 -0.36
N VAL A 89 5.17 -21.48 0.07
CA VAL A 89 4.53 -21.11 1.36
C VAL A 89 3.10 -20.58 1.22
N HIS A 90 2.77 -19.93 0.11
CA HIS A 90 1.47 -19.27 -0.12
C HIS A 90 0.36 -20.26 -0.55
N VAL A 91 0.26 -21.40 0.15
CA VAL A 91 -0.68 -22.49 -0.18
C VAL A 91 -2.08 -22.23 0.39
N VAL A 92 -2.15 -21.67 1.60
CA VAL A 92 -3.41 -21.23 2.24
C VAL A 92 -3.14 -19.88 2.92
N PRO A 93 -3.30 -18.76 2.20
CA PRO A 93 -3.16 -17.43 2.79
C PRO A 93 -4.27 -17.17 3.81
N ILE A 94 -3.92 -16.48 4.90
CA ILE A 94 -4.85 -15.96 5.90
C ILE A 94 -4.49 -14.50 6.10
N ASP A 95 -5.33 -13.59 5.61
CA ASP A 95 -5.19 -12.17 5.93
C ASP A 95 -5.57 -11.91 7.39
N MET A 96 -4.89 -10.94 8.02
CA MET A 96 -4.95 -10.67 9.45
C MET A 96 -5.43 -9.22 9.67
N PRO A 97 -6.74 -8.93 9.53
CA PRO A 97 -7.20 -7.55 9.46
C PRO A 97 -6.86 -6.74 10.72
N PRO A 98 -6.41 -5.48 10.56
CA PRO A 98 -5.91 -4.64 11.63
C PRO A 98 -7.01 -4.25 12.63
N LEU A 99 -6.58 -3.79 13.81
CA LEU A 99 -7.43 -3.61 14.98
C LEU A 99 -8.63 -2.67 14.73
N ARG A 100 -8.43 -1.59 13.96
CA ARG A 100 -9.48 -0.62 13.59
C ARG A 100 -10.67 -1.27 12.84
N GLU A 101 -10.43 -2.33 12.07
CA GLU A 101 -11.47 -3.00 11.26
C GLU A 101 -12.28 -4.02 12.09
N ARG A 102 -11.91 -4.24 13.35
CA ARG A 102 -12.56 -5.19 14.28
C ARG A 102 -13.67 -4.59 15.13
N GLY A 103 -14.00 -3.31 14.93
CA GLY A 103 -15.20 -2.66 15.48
C GLY A 103 -15.34 -2.72 17.01
N SER A 104 -16.11 -3.68 17.51
CA SER A 104 -16.34 -3.89 18.96
C SER A 104 -15.16 -4.55 19.68
N ASP A 105 -14.36 -5.37 19.00
CA ASP A 105 -13.31 -6.18 19.64
C ASP A 105 -12.24 -5.32 20.31
N ILE A 106 -12.00 -4.11 19.79
CA ILE A 106 -11.09 -3.11 20.36
C ILE A 106 -11.43 -2.85 21.83
N VAL A 107 -12.72 -2.71 22.16
CA VAL A 107 -13.22 -2.46 23.52
C VAL A 107 -13.14 -3.71 24.38
N THR A 108 -13.40 -4.89 23.81
CA THR A 108 -13.26 -6.19 24.50
C THR A 108 -11.81 -6.46 24.90
N LEU A 109 -10.87 -6.24 23.97
CA LEU A 109 -9.43 -6.33 24.20
C LEU A 109 -8.96 -5.27 25.23
N ALA A 110 -9.43 -4.03 25.11
CA ALA A 110 -9.10 -2.97 26.07
C ALA A 110 -9.52 -3.35 27.51
N LYS A 111 -10.73 -3.90 27.68
CA LYS A 111 -11.22 -4.40 28.98
C LYS A 111 -10.43 -5.61 29.47
N HIS A 112 -10.09 -6.55 28.60
CA HIS A 112 -9.25 -7.70 28.93
C HIS A 112 -7.86 -7.27 29.46
N PHE A 113 -7.18 -6.36 28.76
CA PHE A 113 -5.90 -5.81 29.21
C PHE A 113 -6.05 -5.00 30.51
N LEU A 114 -7.13 -4.24 30.67
CA LEU A 114 -7.40 -3.46 31.88
C LEU A 114 -7.50 -4.37 33.11
N THR A 115 -8.35 -5.41 33.06
CA THR A 115 -8.53 -6.37 34.16
C THR A 115 -7.25 -7.16 34.44
N THR A 116 -6.47 -7.48 33.40
CA THR A 116 -5.19 -8.19 33.55
C THR A 116 -4.17 -7.34 34.31
N TYR A 117 -3.94 -6.10 33.85
CA TYR A 117 -2.94 -5.22 34.48
C TYR A 117 -3.40 -4.66 35.82
N ALA A 118 -4.69 -4.41 36.02
CA ALA A 118 -5.23 -4.07 37.34
C ALA A 118 -4.95 -5.16 38.38
N LYS A 119 -5.00 -6.43 37.98
CA LYS A 119 -4.67 -7.58 38.83
C LYS A 119 -3.16 -7.74 39.06
N GLU A 120 -2.33 -7.51 38.04
CA GLU A 120 -0.85 -7.51 38.17
C GLU A 120 -0.38 -6.42 39.15
N ASP A 121 -0.81 -5.18 38.93
CA ASP A 121 -0.38 -3.99 39.70
C ASP A 121 -1.22 -3.74 40.98
N LYS A 122 -2.18 -4.62 41.29
CA LYS A 122 -3.12 -4.52 42.43
C LYS A 122 -3.91 -3.19 42.48
N LYS A 123 -4.22 -2.62 41.32
CA LYS A 123 -5.03 -1.40 41.16
C LYS A 123 -6.53 -1.74 41.19
N LYS A 124 -7.38 -0.74 41.44
CA LYS A 124 -8.84 -0.88 41.50
C LYS A 124 -9.57 -0.87 40.14
N PHE A 125 -8.85 -0.71 39.03
CA PHE A 125 -9.46 -0.53 37.71
C PHE A 125 -10.37 -1.71 37.31
N SER A 126 -11.66 -1.41 37.12
CA SER A 126 -12.70 -2.40 36.84
C SER A 126 -13.36 -2.26 35.47
N ASN A 127 -13.44 -1.03 34.94
CA ASN A 127 -14.16 -0.73 33.70
C ASN A 127 -13.57 0.48 32.95
N ILE A 128 -14.02 0.67 31.70
CA ILE A 128 -13.70 1.83 30.87
C ILE A 128 -14.98 2.66 30.72
N ASP A 129 -14.90 3.98 30.91
CA ASP A 129 -16.02 4.90 30.73
C ASP A 129 -16.54 4.91 29.27
N THR A 130 -17.83 5.19 29.05
CA THR A 130 -18.44 5.14 27.71
C THR A 130 -17.76 6.10 26.73
N GLU A 131 -17.40 7.31 27.16
CA GLU A 131 -16.70 8.28 26.32
C GLU A 131 -15.28 7.81 26.00
N ALA A 132 -14.61 7.16 26.96
CA ALA A 132 -13.29 6.58 26.74
C ALA A 132 -13.35 5.36 25.80
N GLN A 133 -14.40 4.53 25.88
CA GLN A 133 -14.67 3.46 24.90
C GLN A 133 -14.90 4.04 23.50
N HIS A 134 -15.62 5.16 23.38
CA HIS A 134 -15.86 5.83 22.10
C HIS A 134 -14.57 6.36 21.47
N VAL A 135 -13.68 7.00 22.25
CA VAL A 135 -12.36 7.45 21.78
C VAL A 135 -11.48 6.25 21.38
N ILE A 136 -11.43 5.20 22.20
CA ILE A 136 -10.67 3.96 21.91
C ILE A 136 -11.14 3.31 20.61
N LYS A 137 -12.45 3.29 20.34
CA LYS A 137 -13.02 2.66 19.13
C LYS A 137 -12.68 3.41 17.84
N HIS A 138 -12.60 4.75 17.87
CA HIS A 138 -12.42 5.58 16.67
C HIS A 138 -10.96 6.01 16.43
N TYR A 139 -10.00 5.39 17.12
CA TYR A 139 -8.57 5.62 16.88
C TYR A 139 -8.03 4.62 15.84
N GLU A 140 -7.06 5.05 15.02
CA GLU A 140 -6.52 4.29 13.88
C GLU A 140 -5.71 3.03 14.27
N TRP A 141 -5.22 2.98 15.51
CA TRP A 141 -4.36 1.90 16.02
C TRP A 141 -3.21 1.48 15.08
N PRO A 142 -2.31 2.39 14.65
CA PRO A 142 -1.19 2.05 13.76
C PRO A 142 -0.28 0.94 14.32
N GLY A 143 -0.10 0.85 15.64
CA GLY A 143 0.63 -0.26 16.29
C GLY A 143 -0.29 -1.43 16.73
N ASN A 144 -1.53 -1.47 16.25
CA ASN A 144 -2.53 -2.52 16.46
C ASN A 144 -2.66 -2.91 17.95
N VAL A 145 -2.84 -4.21 18.22
CA VAL A 145 -3.03 -4.77 19.58
C VAL A 145 -1.87 -4.41 20.52
N ARG A 146 -0.62 -4.38 20.01
CA ARG A 146 0.57 -4.00 20.81
C ARG A 146 0.48 -2.55 21.30
N GLN A 147 -0.04 -1.63 20.49
CA GLN A 147 -0.26 -0.24 20.91
C GLN A 147 -1.40 -0.12 21.93
N LEU A 148 -2.53 -0.81 21.72
CA LEU A 148 -3.64 -0.83 22.67
C LEU A 148 -3.19 -1.38 24.04
N GLN A 149 -2.50 -2.52 24.04
CA GLN A 149 -1.93 -3.16 25.21
C GLN A 149 -1.01 -2.21 26.00
N ASN A 150 -0.08 -1.54 25.30
CA ASN A 150 0.85 -0.59 25.93
C ASN A 150 0.15 0.65 26.51
N ILE A 151 -0.86 1.19 25.82
CA ILE A 151 -1.63 2.34 26.32
C ILE A 151 -2.45 1.97 27.55
N ILE A 152 -3.14 0.83 27.54
CA ILE A 152 -3.92 0.37 28.70
C ILE A 152 -3.01 0.05 29.90
N ARG A 153 -1.84 -0.58 29.68
CA ARG A 153 -0.85 -0.78 30.75
C ARG A 153 -0.35 0.53 31.33
N ASN A 154 -0.02 1.52 30.50
CA ASN A 154 0.44 2.83 30.96
C ASN A 154 -0.62 3.55 31.82
N ILE A 155 -1.89 3.47 31.40
CA ILE A 155 -3.03 4.01 32.16
C ILE A 155 -3.12 3.35 33.55
N VAL A 156 -3.02 2.03 33.63
CA VAL A 156 -3.08 1.29 34.91
C VAL A 156 -1.90 1.65 35.81
N VAL A 157 -0.68 1.77 35.27
CA VAL A 157 0.52 2.11 36.05
C VAL A 157 0.41 3.51 36.65
N LEU A 158 0.10 4.52 35.83
CA LEU A 158 0.15 5.94 36.22
C LEU A 158 -1.01 6.41 37.12
N ASN A 159 -2.20 5.81 36.99
CA ASN A 159 -3.43 6.26 37.66
C ASN A 159 -3.84 5.27 38.78
N ASN A 160 -4.89 5.57 39.56
CA ASN A 160 -5.31 4.68 40.66
C ASN A 160 -6.82 4.78 40.95
N ASP A 161 -7.61 4.56 39.91
CA ASP A 161 -9.05 4.81 39.89
C ASP A 161 -9.84 3.52 39.66
N GLU A 162 -11.17 3.60 39.81
CA GLU A 162 -12.05 2.45 39.62
C GLU A 162 -12.51 2.31 38.16
N LYS A 163 -12.45 3.40 37.37
CA LYS A 163 -12.73 3.42 35.92
C LYS A 163 -11.70 4.23 35.11
N VAL A 164 -11.41 3.81 33.89
CA VAL A 164 -10.63 4.59 32.91
C VAL A 164 -11.53 5.67 32.30
N THR A 165 -11.15 6.94 32.43
CA THR A 165 -11.87 8.09 31.83
C THR A 165 -11.12 8.66 30.63
N VAL A 166 -11.77 9.56 29.87
CA VAL A 166 -11.12 10.28 28.75
C VAL A 166 -9.89 11.07 29.22
N ALA A 167 -9.90 11.60 30.45
CA ALA A 167 -8.76 12.31 31.03
C ALA A 167 -7.54 11.42 31.28
N HIS A 168 -7.70 10.09 31.33
CA HIS A 168 -6.59 9.15 31.51
C HIS A 168 -6.02 8.70 30.14
N LEU A 169 -6.75 8.94 29.04
CA LEU A 169 -6.28 8.59 27.70
C LEU A 169 -5.15 9.54 27.27
N PRO A 170 -4.04 9.02 26.71
CA PRO A 170 -2.91 9.86 26.33
C PRO A 170 -3.26 10.75 25.14
N ALA A 171 -2.58 11.89 25.03
CA ALA A 171 -2.94 12.96 24.10
C ALA A 171 -3.06 12.53 22.62
N GLN A 172 -2.35 11.48 22.19
CA GLN A 172 -2.43 10.97 20.82
C GLN A 172 -3.79 10.35 20.46
N LEU A 173 -4.60 9.95 21.45
CA LEU A 173 -5.96 9.41 21.25
C LEU A 173 -7.02 10.53 21.26
N THR A 174 -6.84 11.56 22.08
CA THR A 174 -7.79 12.66 22.23
C THR A 174 -7.54 13.81 21.25
N GLN A 175 -6.30 14.00 20.79
CA GLN A 175 -5.98 14.89 19.67
C GLN A 175 -6.39 14.23 18.35
N LYS A 176 -7.63 14.51 17.93
CA LYS A 176 -8.03 14.39 16.52
C LYS A 176 -6.96 15.07 15.66
N LYS A 177 -6.43 14.38 14.63
CA LYS A 177 -5.45 14.97 13.70
C LYS A 177 -6.05 16.16 12.97
N THR A 178 -5.92 17.36 13.54
CA THR A 178 -5.86 18.59 12.75
C THR A 178 -4.77 18.35 11.72
N GLN A 179 -5.13 18.39 10.43
CA GLN A 179 -4.22 18.06 9.34
C GLN A 179 -2.94 18.88 9.49
N ALA A 180 -1.80 18.25 9.20
CA ALA A 180 -0.51 18.93 9.30
C ALA A 180 -0.58 20.20 8.45
N ARG A 181 -0.40 21.36 9.08
CA ARG A 181 -0.20 22.62 8.35
C ARG A 181 0.95 22.36 7.37
N THR A 182 0.67 22.47 6.08
CA THR A 182 1.70 22.65 5.07
C THR A 182 2.46 23.91 5.43
N VAL A 183 3.62 23.72 6.07
CA VAL A 183 4.61 24.77 6.25
C VAL A 183 5.21 25.06 4.88
N THR A 184 4.55 25.95 4.15
CA THR A 184 5.08 26.52 2.91
C THR A 184 6.49 27.02 3.21
N PRO A 185 7.53 26.55 2.50
CA PRO A 185 8.88 27.03 2.74
C PRO A 185 8.92 28.53 2.46
N VAL A 186 9.30 29.32 3.47
CA VAL A 186 9.48 30.77 3.30
C VAL A 186 10.61 30.97 2.29
N HIS A 187 10.27 31.50 1.11
CA HIS A 187 11.24 31.79 0.08
C HIS A 187 12.07 33.00 0.54
N VAL A 188 13.32 32.75 0.94
CA VAL A 188 14.23 33.82 1.38
C VAL A 188 14.74 34.56 0.16
N GLU A 189 14.25 35.79 -0.03
CA GLU A 189 14.60 36.65 -1.15
C GLU A 189 16.12 36.88 -1.20
N SER A 190 16.77 36.31 -2.23
CA SER A 190 18.19 36.48 -2.47
C SER A 190 18.41 37.70 -3.34
N SER A 191 18.75 38.83 -2.71
CA SER A 191 18.88 40.13 -3.35
C SER A 191 19.91 40.16 -4.50
N SER A 192 19.59 40.87 -5.58
CA SER A 192 20.58 41.42 -6.53
C SER A 192 20.15 42.82 -6.97
N PRO A 193 21.05 43.82 -7.02
CA PRO A 193 20.65 45.23 -7.11
C PRO A 193 20.45 45.74 -8.54
N SER A 194 19.64 46.79 -8.65
CA SER A 194 19.24 47.43 -9.91
C SER A 194 20.37 48.11 -10.67
N ASN A 195 20.21 48.23 -12.00
CA ASN A 195 20.72 49.38 -12.75
C ASN A 195 19.72 49.81 -13.84
N ASN A 196 19.92 50.97 -14.47
CA ASN A 196 18.82 51.86 -14.85
C ASN A 196 18.86 52.40 -16.31
N LEU A 197 17.67 52.86 -16.77
CA LEU A 197 17.41 53.92 -17.78
C LEU A 197 17.74 53.75 -19.30
N ASN A 198 16.66 53.68 -20.08
CA ASN A 198 16.32 54.43 -21.32
C ASN A 198 17.35 54.77 -22.43
N GLY A 199 16.97 54.46 -23.69
CA GLY A 199 16.71 55.52 -24.70
C GLY A 199 17.15 55.32 -26.17
N HIS A 200 16.17 55.44 -27.10
CA HIS A 200 16.31 55.83 -28.54
C HIS A 200 17.07 54.84 -29.49
N ASN A 201 16.68 54.54 -30.74
CA ASN A 201 15.85 55.19 -31.77
C ASN A 201 15.18 54.15 -32.74
N ALA A 202 14.24 54.60 -33.60
CA ALA A 202 13.66 53.85 -34.74
C ALA A 202 14.23 54.37 -36.10
N PRO A 203 13.99 53.69 -37.26
CA PRO A 203 12.73 53.83 -38.05
C PRO A 203 12.22 52.46 -38.64
N ALA A 204 10.93 52.14 -38.84
CA ALA A 204 9.70 52.80 -39.34
C ALA A 204 9.32 52.37 -40.78
N MET A 205 8.07 51.92 -41.00
CA MET A 205 7.34 52.09 -42.29
C MET A 205 5.80 51.96 -42.15
N GLN A 206 5.13 53.10 -42.35
CA GLN A 206 3.84 53.33 -43.04
C GLN A 206 2.50 52.73 -42.55
N THR A 207 1.57 53.65 -42.30
CA THR A 207 0.10 53.57 -42.05
C THR A 207 -0.66 53.87 -43.39
N PRO A 208 -1.97 54.25 -43.52
CA PRO A 208 -3.10 54.53 -42.57
C PRO A 208 -4.48 53.96 -43.05
N PRO A 209 -5.67 54.60 -42.86
CA PRO A 209 -6.39 55.13 -41.67
C PRO A 209 -7.67 54.28 -41.30
N ILE A 210 -8.24 54.21 -40.08
CA ILE A 210 -8.89 55.22 -39.19
C ILE A 210 -10.26 55.69 -39.80
N GLU A 211 -11.46 55.74 -39.15
CA GLU A 211 -11.86 56.03 -37.74
C GLU A 211 -13.03 55.11 -37.14
N PRO A 212 -14.19 55.50 -36.47
CA PRO A 212 -14.91 54.61 -35.50
C PRO A 212 -16.47 54.49 -35.65
N VAL A 213 -17.20 53.95 -34.63
CA VAL A 213 -18.51 54.42 -34.02
C VAL A 213 -19.12 53.38 -33.01
N GLN A 214 -19.89 53.83 -32.00
CA GLN A 214 -20.72 53.04 -31.04
C GLN A 214 -22.17 53.66 -31.00
N PRO A 215 -23.16 53.24 -30.16
CA PRO A 215 -23.30 52.09 -29.22
C PRO A 215 -24.70 51.37 -29.25
N VAL A 216 -24.92 50.43 -28.31
CA VAL A 216 -26.19 49.79 -27.80
C VAL A 216 -27.35 49.42 -28.74
N GLN A 217 -27.92 48.21 -28.55
CA GLN A 217 -29.36 48.06 -28.21
C GLN A 217 -29.69 46.73 -27.51
N GLU A 218 -30.96 46.57 -27.11
CA GLU A 218 -31.42 45.67 -26.03
C GLU A 218 -31.84 44.25 -26.48
N ALA A 219 -31.98 43.35 -25.49
CA ALA A 219 -32.67 42.08 -25.64
C ALA A 219 -34.21 42.26 -25.74
N PRO A 220 -34.95 41.21 -26.08
CA PRO A 220 -35.68 40.56 -24.98
C PRO A 220 -35.49 39.05 -24.92
N ALA A 221 -35.58 38.49 -23.71
CA ALA A 221 -35.57 37.05 -23.49
C ALA A 221 -36.98 36.46 -23.68
N GLN A 222 -37.05 35.22 -24.18
CA GLN A 222 -38.17 34.31 -23.94
C GLN A 222 -37.65 32.90 -23.66
N GLN A 223 -38.33 32.21 -22.75
CA GLN A 223 -38.02 30.86 -22.30
C GLN A 223 -38.93 29.87 -23.05
N THR A 224 -38.44 28.69 -23.43
CA THR A 224 -38.83 27.37 -22.86
C THR A 224 -38.44 26.17 -23.75
N GLN A 225 -37.38 25.46 -23.34
CA GLN A 225 -37.23 23.99 -23.47
C GLN A 225 -37.28 23.41 -24.93
N PRO A 226 -37.40 22.08 -25.18
CA PRO A 226 -36.24 21.38 -25.73
C PRO A 226 -36.54 20.47 -26.96
N THR A 227 -35.85 20.68 -28.07
CA THR A 227 -35.93 19.79 -29.24
C THR A 227 -34.57 19.40 -29.79
N VAL A 228 -34.42 18.11 -30.08
CA VAL A 228 -33.23 17.50 -30.66
C VAL A 228 -33.02 18.04 -32.09
N GLY A 229 -31.86 18.62 -32.33
CA GLY A 229 -31.36 19.00 -33.65
C GLY A 229 -29.89 18.61 -33.76
N VAL A 230 -29.53 17.83 -34.79
CA VAL A 230 -28.17 17.30 -34.94
C VAL A 230 -27.34 18.27 -35.77
N GLU A 231 -26.45 19.01 -35.12
CA GLU A 231 -25.31 19.66 -35.76
C GLU A 231 -24.04 18.90 -35.37
N THR A 232 -23.46 18.16 -36.32
CA THR A 232 -22.34 17.24 -36.08
C THR A 232 -21.01 18.00 -36.05
N PRO A 233 -20.29 18.07 -34.91
CA PRO A 233 -18.89 18.48 -34.89
C PRO A 233 -18.01 17.32 -35.40
N SER A 234 -16.85 17.63 -35.97
CA SER A 234 -15.94 16.65 -36.58
C SER A 234 -15.29 15.70 -35.57
N HIS A 235 -16.00 14.64 -35.17
CA HIS A 235 -15.48 13.52 -34.38
C HIS A 235 -14.75 12.50 -35.27
N SER A 236 -13.43 12.66 -35.47
CA SER A 236 -12.64 11.71 -36.29
C SER A 236 -11.28 11.30 -35.71
N LEU A 237 -10.88 11.79 -34.54
CA LEU A 237 -9.56 11.52 -33.90
C LEU A 237 -9.63 11.26 -32.38
N SER A 238 -10.78 10.86 -31.85
CA SER A 238 -10.91 10.52 -30.41
C SER A 238 -10.85 9.00 -30.21
N PRO A 239 -9.89 8.45 -29.45
CA PRO A 239 -9.73 6.99 -29.28
C PRO A 239 -10.84 6.35 -28.44
N TYR A 240 -11.77 7.15 -27.92
CA TYR A 240 -12.89 6.74 -27.06
C TYR A 240 -14.21 6.55 -27.81
N PHE A 241 -14.29 6.87 -29.11
CA PHE A 241 -15.51 6.76 -29.91
C PHE A 241 -15.30 5.90 -31.16
N ASN A 242 -16.32 5.10 -31.49
CA ASN A 242 -16.41 4.36 -32.75
C ASN A 242 -16.80 5.29 -33.91
N ALA A 243 -16.67 4.80 -35.15
CA ALA A 243 -17.03 5.54 -36.36
C ALA A 243 -18.54 5.85 -36.52
N ASP A 244 -19.40 5.19 -35.73
CA ASP A 244 -20.84 5.46 -35.62
C ASP A 244 -21.19 6.47 -34.50
N GLY A 245 -20.18 6.97 -33.78
CA GLY A 245 -20.35 7.87 -32.63
C GLY A 245 -20.63 7.18 -31.29
N SER A 246 -20.68 5.84 -31.23
CA SER A 246 -20.84 5.11 -29.97
C SER A 246 -19.57 5.11 -29.12
N ILE A 247 -19.71 5.07 -27.79
CA ILE A 247 -18.57 5.05 -26.86
C ILE A 247 -17.92 3.66 -26.85
N ARG A 248 -16.59 3.62 -26.94
CA ARG A 248 -15.79 2.39 -26.95
C ARG A 248 -15.65 1.83 -25.53
N PRO A 249 -15.79 0.50 -25.33
CA PRO A 249 -15.52 -0.13 -24.03
C PRO A 249 -14.07 0.12 -23.58
N MET A 250 -13.88 0.50 -22.32
CA MET A 250 -12.55 0.82 -21.79
C MET A 250 -11.53 -0.32 -21.93
N TRP A 251 -11.97 -1.59 -21.89
CA TRP A 251 -11.08 -2.73 -22.09
C TRP A 251 -10.45 -2.77 -23.49
N GLN A 252 -11.15 -2.28 -24.52
CA GLN A 252 -10.64 -2.24 -25.89
C GLN A 252 -9.62 -1.11 -26.05
N VAL A 253 -9.91 0.07 -25.48
CA VAL A 253 -9.00 1.23 -25.48
C VAL A 253 -7.73 0.92 -24.69
N GLU A 254 -7.86 0.27 -23.53
CA GLU A 254 -6.73 -0.21 -22.71
C GLU A 254 -5.89 -1.25 -23.46
N ARG A 255 -6.54 -2.22 -24.13
CA ARG A 255 -5.87 -3.26 -24.92
C ARG A 255 -5.06 -2.66 -26.07
N GLU A 256 -5.66 -1.76 -26.84
CA GLU A 256 -4.99 -1.09 -27.97
C GLU A 256 -3.84 -0.19 -27.50
N ALA A 257 -4.00 0.55 -26.39
CA ALA A 257 -2.93 1.36 -25.81
C ALA A 257 -1.72 0.49 -25.39
N ILE A 258 -1.97 -0.64 -24.73
CA ILE A 258 -0.92 -1.58 -24.32
C ILE A 258 -0.24 -2.23 -25.53
N GLN A 259 -1.00 -2.71 -26.52
CA GLN A 259 -0.43 -3.32 -27.73
C GLN A 259 0.41 -2.32 -28.53
N ASN A 260 -0.05 -1.08 -28.68
CA ASN A 260 0.68 -0.02 -29.38
C ASN A 260 1.98 0.37 -28.65
N ALA A 261 1.97 0.45 -27.32
CA ALA A 261 3.19 0.72 -26.55
C ALA A 261 4.22 -0.41 -26.66
N ILE A 262 3.78 -1.68 -26.61
CA ILE A 262 4.65 -2.84 -26.80
C ILE A 262 5.26 -2.84 -28.22
N ALA A 263 4.47 -2.52 -29.25
CA ALA A 263 4.95 -2.41 -30.62
C ALA A 263 5.94 -1.24 -30.81
N TYR A 264 5.68 -0.08 -30.19
CA TYR A 264 6.59 1.07 -30.20
C TYR A 264 7.92 0.81 -29.49
N CYS A 265 7.95 -0.12 -28.53
CA CYS A 265 9.15 -0.54 -27.81
C CYS A 265 9.82 -1.81 -28.38
N ASP A 266 9.61 -2.14 -29.66
CA ASP A 266 10.17 -3.34 -30.33
C ASP A 266 9.90 -4.66 -29.57
N GLY A 267 8.74 -4.75 -28.91
CA GLY A 267 8.35 -5.91 -28.07
C GLY A 267 8.84 -5.84 -26.62
N ASN A 268 9.61 -4.82 -26.22
CA ASN A 268 10.09 -4.66 -24.85
C ASN A 268 8.96 -4.18 -23.91
N VAL A 269 8.31 -5.14 -23.25
CA VAL A 269 7.22 -4.95 -22.29
C VAL A 269 7.62 -4.06 -21.10
N LEU A 270 8.87 -4.08 -20.66
CA LEU A 270 9.35 -3.26 -19.54
C LEU A 270 9.37 -1.77 -19.91
N ASN A 271 9.89 -1.45 -21.11
CA ASN A 271 9.88 -0.07 -21.62
C ASN A 271 8.44 0.41 -21.88
N ALA A 272 7.59 -0.45 -22.46
CA ALA A 272 6.18 -0.14 -22.71
C ALA A 272 5.40 0.15 -21.42
N ALA A 273 5.66 -0.60 -20.34
CA ALA A 273 5.05 -0.35 -19.04
C ALA A 273 5.44 1.03 -18.47
N VAL A 274 6.73 1.38 -18.54
CA VAL A 274 7.22 2.71 -18.11
C VAL A 274 6.58 3.84 -18.94
N MET A 275 6.45 3.68 -20.25
CA MET A 275 5.79 4.67 -21.12
C MET A 275 4.29 4.84 -20.88
N LEU A 276 3.63 3.86 -20.25
CA LEU A 276 2.21 3.90 -19.90
C LEU A 276 1.95 4.30 -18.43
N GLU A 277 3.01 4.57 -17.66
CA GLU A 277 2.94 4.74 -16.19
C GLU A 277 2.29 3.56 -15.45
N LEU A 278 2.44 2.33 -16.00
CA LEU A 278 1.92 1.08 -15.45
C LEU A 278 3.02 0.21 -14.86
N SER A 279 2.68 -0.66 -13.90
CA SER A 279 3.62 -1.71 -13.47
C SER A 279 3.80 -2.76 -14.58
N PRO A 280 5.02 -3.30 -14.80
CA PRO A 280 5.25 -4.36 -15.79
C PRO A 280 4.34 -5.57 -15.57
N SER A 281 4.12 -5.94 -14.31
CA SER A 281 3.21 -7.01 -13.87
C SER A 281 1.76 -6.78 -14.33
N THR A 282 1.30 -5.53 -14.39
CA THR A 282 -0.02 -5.19 -14.95
C THR A 282 -0.07 -5.47 -16.45
N VAL A 283 0.96 -5.06 -17.19
CA VAL A 283 1.05 -5.26 -18.65
C VAL A 283 1.18 -6.74 -19.01
N TYR A 284 2.05 -7.49 -18.32
CA TYR A 284 2.18 -8.94 -18.50
C TYR A 284 0.88 -9.69 -18.21
N ARG A 285 0.21 -9.40 -17.08
CA ARG A 285 -1.07 -10.02 -16.72
C ARG A 285 -2.18 -9.73 -17.76
N LYS A 286 -2.25 -8.51 -18.26
CA LYS A 286 -3.20 -8.11 -19.31
C LYS A 286 -2.92 -8.85 -20.62
N LYS A 287 -1.65 -8.90 -21.05
CA LYS A 287 -1.20 -9.64 -22.23
C LYS A 287 -1.55 -11.14 -22.15
N GLN A 288 -1.21 -11.80 -21.03
CA GLN A 288 -1.51 -13.23 -20.82
C GLN A 288 -3.01 -13.55 -20.84
N ALA A 289 -3.86 -12.65 -20.33
CA ALA A 289 -5.31 -12.83 -20.37
C ALA A 289 -5.82 -12.87 -21.83
N TRP A 290 -5.39 -11.94 -22.68
CA TRP A 290 -5.79 -11.92 -24.09
C TRP A 290 -5.23 -13.11 -24.88
N GLU A 291 -3.99 -13.52 -24.59
CA GLU A 291 -3.39 -14.72 -25.20
C GLU A 291 -4.17 -16.00 -24.82
N ALA A 292 -4.67 -16.08 -23.57
CA ALA A 292 -5.54 -17.18 -23.15
C ALA A 292 -6.93 -17.11 -23.80
N ASP A 293 -7.53 -15.92 -23.93
CA ASP A 293 -8.82 -15.74 -24.61
C ASP A 293 -8.73 -16.16 -26.09
N GLU A 294 -7.65 -15.79 -26.79
CA GLU A 294 -7.40 -16.16 -28.19
C GLU A 294 -7.22 -17.67 -28.37
N VAL A 295 -6.44 -18.33 -27.51
CA VAL A 295 -6.25 -19.79 -27.55
C VAL A 295 -7.54 -20.57 -27.27
N ASN A 296 -8.47 -20.03 -26.47
CA ASN A 296 -9.80 -20.62 -26.26
C ASN A 296 -10.72 -20.43 -27.48
N LEU A 297 -10.60 -19.30 -28.18
CA LEU A 297 -11.36 -18.99 -29.40
C LEU A 297 -10.93 -19.84 -30.61
N GLU A 298 -9.65 -20.23 -30.71
CA GLU A 298 -9.17 -21.14 -31.76
C GLU A 298 -9.53 -22.63 -31.54
N GLN A 299 -10.07 -22.98 -30.37
CA GLN A 299 -10.44 -24.36 -30.00
C GLN A 299 -11.96 -24.63 -29.96
N SER A 300 -12.77 -23.68 -30.43
CA SER A 300 -14.25 -23.69 -30.37
C SER A 300 -14.90 -23.74 -31.75
#